data_AF-A0A399NQK7-F1
#
_entry.id   AF-A0A399NQK7-F1
#
_cell.length_a   1.000
_cell.length_b   1.000
_cell.length_c   1.000
_cell.angle_alpha   90.00
_cell.angle_beta   90.00
_cell.angle_gamma   90.00
#
_symmetry.space_group_name_H-M   'P 1'
#
loop_
_entity.id
_entity.type
_entity.pdbx_description
1 polymer ?
#
loop_
_entity_poly.entity_id
_entity_poly.type
_entity_poly.pdbx_seq_one_letter_code
_entity_poly.pdbx_strand_id
1 'polypeptide(L)' 'RPPRAELPADGTVDDKSGSGAYASRGDVAVIWRPDAAPIVIAIHSSKDHQDADADDALISGAATTAAQALGALG' A
#
# COMPACT_ATOMS: atom_id res chain seq x y z
N ARG A 1 -6.42 4.93 -8.50
CA ARG A 1 -6.37 3.45 -8.67
C ARG A 1 -5.46 3.19 -9.87
N PRO A 2 -4.39 2.37 -9.83
CA PRO A 2 -4.21 1.07 -9.13
C PRO A 2 -2.99 1.08 -8.15
N PRO A 3 -2.51 -0.04 -7.54
CA PRO A 3 -2.86 -1.45 -7.73
C PRO A 3 -3.41 -2.13 -6.45
N ARG A 4 -4.54 -2.83 -6.49
CA ARG A 4 -4.46 -4.31 -6.60
C ARG A 4 -3.09 -4.74 -7.09
N ALA A 5 -2.11 -4.80 -6.16
CA ALA A 5 -0.94 -5.64 -6.37
C ALA A 5 -1.50 -6.94 -6.93
N GLU A 6 -0.97 -7.38 -8.08
CA GLU A 6 -1.40 -8.63 -8.71
C GLU A 6 -1.15 -9.72 -7.68
N LEU A 7 -2.17 -9.97 -6.85
CA LEU A 7 -2.09 -10.97 -5.81
C LEU A 7 -2.14 -12.30 -6.52
N PRO A 8 -1.39 -13.30 -6.02
CA PRO A 8 -1.63 -14.67 -6.42
C PRO A 8 -3.14 -14.95 -6.26
N ALA A 9 -3.69 -15.72 -7.20
CA ALA A 9 -5.13 -15.83 -7.51
C ALA A 9 -6.03 -16.26 -6.33
N ASP A 10 -5.45 -16.52 -5.18
CA ASP A 10 -5.98 -17.06 -3.94
C ASP A 10 -5.93 -16.08 -2.74
N GLY A 11 -5.25 -14.93 -2.85
CA GLY A 11 -5.16 -13.92 -1.78
C GLY A 11 -6.15 -12.75 -1.91
N THR A 12 -6.84 -12.40 -0.81
CA THR A 12 -7.70 -11.19 -0.74
C THR A 12 -6.94 -10.04 -0.08
N VAL A 13 -7.08 -8.83 -0.62
CA VAL A 13 -6.60 -7.60 0.01
C VAL A 13 -7.75 -6.64 0.25
N ASP A 14 -7.86 -6.16 1.48
CA ASP A 14 -8.75 -5.08 1.89
C ASP A 14 -7.90 -3.85 2.24
N ASP A 15 -8.15 -2.72 1.58
CA ASP A 15 -7.37 -1.49 1.75
C ASP A 15 -8.23 -0.25 2.01
N LYS A 16 -7.61 0.76 2.63
CA LYS A 16 -8.16 2.11 2.75
C LYS A 16 -7.09 3.15 2.50
N SER A 17 -7.22 3.80 1.35
CA SER A 17 -6.42 4.98 1.00
C SER A 17 -6.84 6.26 1.73
N GLY A 18 -5.89 7.19 1.87
CA GLY A 18 -6.09 8.54 2.39
C GLY A 18 -5.31 9.60 1.60
N SER A 19 -5.82 10.82 1.58
CA SER A 19 -5.11 12.00 1.06
C SER A 19 -5.39 13.24 1.90
N GLY A 20 -4.45 14.19 1.88
CA GLY A 20 -4.62 15.50 2.50
C GLY A 20 -3.63 16.54 1.98
N ALA A 21 -3.60 17.70 2.65
CA ALA A 21 -2.62 18.75 2.41
C ALA A 21 -1.17 18.22 2.56
N TYR A 22 -0.18 18.99 2.11
CA TYR A 22 1.23 18.60 2.15
C TYR A 22 1.52 17.33 1.34
N ALA A 23 0.79 17.12 0.23
CA ALA A 23 0.81 15.88 -0.53
C ALA A 23 0.66 14.63 0.36
N SER A 24 -0.06 14.73 1.50
CA SER A 24 -0.21 13.60 2.41
C SER A 24 -0.90 12.49 1.65
N ARG A 25 -0.27 11.32 1.59
CA ARG A 25 -0.85 10.11 0.99
C ARG A 25 -0.59 8.94 1.90
N GLY A 26 -1.57 8.06 2.01
CA GLY A 26 -1.40 6.86 2.79
C GLY A 26 -2.33 5.77 2.33
N ASP A 27 -1.98 4.57 2.74
CA ASP A 27 -2.78 3.38 2.53
C ASP A 27 -2.57 2.41 3.69
N VAL A 28 -3.66 1.80 4.15
CA VAL A 28 -3.64 0.74 5.16
C VAL A 28 -4.31 -0.46 4.55
N ALA A 29 -3.58 -1.57 4.46
CA ALA A 29 -4.03 -2.79 3.81
C ALA A 29 -3.87 -4.01 4.72
N VAL A 30 -4.84 -4.93 4.63
CA VAL A 30 -4.75 -6.29 5.18
C VAL A 30 -4.60 -7.25 4.00
N ILE A 31 -3.55 -8.08 4.05
CA ILE A 31 -3.30 -9.15 3.08
C ILE A 31 -3.66 -10.48 3.74
N TRP A 32 -4.72 -11.11 3.24
CA TRP A 32 -5.16 -12.43 3.64
C TRP A 32 -4.42 -13.50 2.84
N ARG A 33 -3.76 -14.42 3.54
CA ARG A 33 -3.02 -15.54 2.94
C ARG A 33 -3.75 -16.85 3.25
N PRO A 34 -3.91 -17.77 2.28
CA PRO A 34 -4.70 -18.99 2.47
C PRO A 34 -4.13 -19.91 3.57
N ASP A 35 -2.80 -20.06 3.63
CA ASP A 35 -2.12 -21.01 4.52
C ASP A 35 -1.15 -20.32 5.51
N ALA A 36 -1.32 -19.03 5.77
CA ALA A 36 -0.44 -18.27 6.65
C ALA A 36 -1.16 -17.12 7.36
N ALA A 37 -0.56 -16.61 8.45
CA ALA A 37 -1.12 -15.48 9.19
C ALA A 37 -1.30 -14.24 8.28
N PRO A 38 -2.35 -13.42 8.49
CA PRO A 38 -2.53 -12.19 7.72
C PRO A 38 -1.38 -11.20 7.97
N ILE A 39 -1.13 -10.37 6.98
CA ILE A 39 -0.15 -9.28 7.06
C ILE A 39 -0.89 -7.95 7.02
N VAL A 40 -0.52 -7.02 7.90
CA VAL A 40 -1.03 -5.64 7.87
C VAL A 40 0.10 -4.71 7.46
N ILE A 41 -0.14 -3.89 6.44
CA ILE A 41 0.80 -2.89 5.95
C ILE A 41 0.15 -1.51 6.09
N ALA A 42 0.86 -0.57 6.70
CA ALA A 42 0.46 0.83 6.78
C ALA A 42 1.57 1.69 6.17
N ILE A 43 1.22 2.43 5.13
CA ILE A 43 2.14 3.32 4.41
C ILE A 43 1.62 4.74 4.54
N HIS A 44 2.53 5.66 4.85
CA HIS A 44 2.23 7.07 4.90
C HIS A 44 3.41 7.87 4.35
N SER A 45 3.10 8.88 3.54
CA SER A 45 4.04 9.87 3.06
C SER A 45 3.44 11.27 3.17
N SER A 46 4.34 12.24 3.28
CA SER A 46 4.03 13.67 3.30
C SER A 46 5.21 14.45 2.70
N LYS A 47 4.96 15.66 2.25
CA LYS A 47 5.96 16.63 1.78
C LYS A 47 6.04 17.83 2.74
N ASP A 48 7.05 18.66 2.56
CA ASP A 48 7.33 19.85 3.38
C ASP A 48 6.57 21.11 2.92
N HIS A 49 6.02 21.10 1.70
CA HIS A 49 5.22 22.18 1.14
C HIS A 49 3.73 21.81 1.07
N GLN A 50 2.87 22.72 1.53
CA GLN A 50 1.42 22.49 1.62
C GLN A 50 0.77 22.16 0.26
N ASP A 51 1.18 22.86 -0.80
CA ASP A 51 0.62 22.74 -2.15
C ASP A 51 1.44 21.79 -3.04
N ALA A 52 2.25 20.92 -2.44
CA ALA A 52 3.02 19.94 -3.19
C ALA A 52 2.12 18.90 -3.89
N ASP A 53 2.55 18.43 -5.05
CA ASP A 53 1.83 17.40 -5.80
C ASP A 53 1.92 16.03 -5.12
N ALA A 54 0.83 15.27 -5.14
CA ALA A 54 0.80 13.89 -4.66
C ALA A 54 1.63 12.94 -5.54
N ASP A 55 2.16 11.88 -4.93
CA ASP A 55 2.89 10.82 -5.62
C ASP A 55 2.26 9.45 -5.29
N ASP A 56 1.34 9.00 -6.14
CA ASP A 56 0.68 7.70 -5.99
C ASP A 56 1.61 6.54 -6.34
N ALA A 57 2.63 6.78 -7.18
CA ALA A 57 3.61 5.77 -7.54
C ALA A 57 4.52 5.44 -6.35
N LEU A 58 4.84 6.44 -5.52
CA LEU A 58 5.55 6.24 -4.25
C LEU A 58 4.81 5.28 -3.32
N ILE A 59 3.50 5.48 -3.11
CA ILE A 59 2.69 4.61 -2.23
C ILE A 59 2.63 3.19 -2.80
N SER A 60 2.35 3.04 -4.10
CA SER A 60 2.30 1.75 -4.78
C SER A 60 3.63 0.99 -4.73
N GLY A 61 4.75 1.69 -4.97
CA GLY A 61 6.09 1.12 -4.92
C GLY A 61 6.49 0.67 -3.52
N ALA A 62 6.15 1.45 -2.50
CA ALA A 62 6.36 1.08 -1.10
C ALA A 62 5.53 -0.14 -0.70
N ALA A 63 4.27 -0.21 -1.12
CA ALA A 63 3.39 -1.36 -0.87
C ALA A 63 3.92 -2.64 -1.50
N THR A 64 4.35 -2.57 -2.76
CA THR A 64 4.93 -3.71 -3.48
C THR A 64 6.22 -4.18 -2.79
N THR A 65 7.11 -3.25 -2.45
CA THR A 65 8.39 -3.55 -1.78
C THR A 65 8.16 -4.20 -0.42
N ALA A 66 7.26 -3.64 0.39
CA ALA A 66 6.92 -4.19 1.70
C ALA A 66 6.29 -5.59 1.59
N ALA A 67 5.34 -5.76 0.67
CA ALA A 67 4.68 -7.04 0.45
C ALA A 67 5.66 -8.13 -0.04
N GLN A 68 6.58 -7.80 -0.95
CA GLN A 68 7.65 -8.72 -1.35
C GLN A 68 8.57 -9.08 -0.18
N ALA A 69 9.03 -8.08 0.59
CA ALA A 69 9.90 -8.30 1.74
C ALA A 69 9.26 -9.18 2.83
N LEU A 70 7.93 -9.13 2.95
CA LEU A 70 7.15 -9.93 3.89
C LEU A 70 6.69 -11.29 3.31
N GLY A 71 7.07 -11.61 2.07
CA GLY A 71 6.67 -12.85 1.40
C GLY A 71 5.17 -12.93 1.10
N ALA A 72 4.53 -11.78 0.90
CA ALA A 72 3.13 -11.65 0.50
C ALA A 72 2.93 -11.58 -1.02
N LEU A 73 3.99 -11.29 -1.76
CA LEU A 73 4.04 -11.35 -3.23
C LEU A 73 5.22 -12.24 -3.62
N GLY A 74 4.95 -13.23 -4.47
CA GLY A 74 5.93 -14.14 -5.07
C GLY A 74 5.99 -13.93 -6.57
#